data_AF-A0A7X4CIN0-F1
#
_entry.id   AF-A0A7X4CIN0-F1
#
_cell.length_a   1.000
_cell.length_b   1.000
_cell.length_c   1.000
_cell.angle_alpha   90.00
_cell.angle_beta   90.00
_cell.angle_gamma   90.00
#
_symmetry.space_group_name_H-M   'P 1'
#
loop_
_entity.id
_entity.type
_entity.pdbx_description
1 polymer ?
#
loop_
_entity_poly.entity_id
_entity_poly.type
_entity_poly.pdbx_seq_one_letter_code
_entity_poly.pdbx_strand_id
1 'polypeptide(L)'
;MVSGRLVSWVETAAPRNQDRVRMSKGLSSLKSQLQGKLLDDAFRLAREGHHSEAAKSYDQSGSQPEQQARHADDLAYAFYRRALGHLSEQNKSRAIRDLNVALRFPGVPRWLASLIHQRVAVMQKGASVEVTKFDAAVASRFERLPSEVELLGMFLEKFGLNQAKRILTVEGIDEVSAIGVYRWAGDAHRNEQWSRLIRKFKGGDPELPKFFGRILAEHIRAVPMCRMWVSEVDYIVPVPATACRRSERGFDILTVTAEHLSARLGIPQRTDFLKRSDSSEKSRFLSKAELARQYSFVDENVDDAQGRTVLLLDDVMSRGHTAEVCALRLRESGCKRVVLLVLAQSESSLQSRRHVRT
;
A
#
# COMPACT_ATOMS: atom_id res chain seq x y z
N MET A 1 -27.61 25.37 0.44
CA MET A 1 -27.76 26.84 0.62
C MET A 1 -28.64 27.24 1.82
N VAL A 2 -29.34 26.30 2.48
CA VAL A 2 -30.29 26.61 3.57
C VAL A 2 -29.62 26.70 4.96
N SER A 3 -28.47 26.06 5.20
CA SER A 3 -27.82 26.02 6.53
C SER A 3 -27.11 27.33 6.94
N GLY A 4 -26.43 28.01 6.01
CA GLY A 4 -25.67 29.24 6.32
C GLY A 4 -26.53 30.46 6.65
N ARG A 5 -27.76 30.54 6.11
CA ARG A 5 -28.69 31.66 6.38
C ARG A 5 -29.39 31.54 7.74
N LEU A 6 -29.50 30.33 8.29
CA LEU A 6 -30.09 30.10 9.61
C LEU A 6 -29.19 30.61 10.74
N VAL A 7 -27.87 30.56 10.56
CA VAL A 7 -26.90 31.04 11.57
C VAL A 7 -26.94 32.56 11.72
N SER A 8 -27.09 33.32 10.62
CA SER A 8 -27.13 34.79 10.70
C SER A 8 -28.49 35.35 11.15
N TRP A 9 -29.58 34.58 11.02
CA TRP A 9 -30.91 35.01 11.46
C TRP A 9 -31.05 34.98 13.00
N VAL A 10 -30.34 34.07 13.66
CA VAL A 10 -30.30 33.96 15.12
C VAL A 10 -29.67 35.20 15.80
N GLU A 11 -28.80 35.94 15.09
CA GLU A 11 -28.09 37.10 15.65
C GLU A 11 -28.92 38.39 15.67
N THR A 12 -29.98 38.51 14.86
CA THR A 12 -30.68 39.78 14.61
C THR A 12 -32.03 39.94 15.32
N ALA A 13 -32.60 38.88 15.92
CA ALA A 13 -33.88 38.93 16.62
C ALA A 13 -33.71 38.76 18.14
N ALA A 14 -33.82 39.83 18.94
CA ALA A 14 -33.80 39.74 20.41
C ALA A 14 -34.73 40.75 21.13
N PRO A 15 -35.67 40.28 22.00
CA PRO A 15 -36.31 41.06 23.06
C PRO A 15 -35.59 40.94 24.44
N ARG A 16 -36.07 41.68 25.47
CA ARG A 16 -35.36 42.07 26.71
C ARG A 16 -35.21 40.98 27.82
N ASN A 17 -33.96 40.88 28.30
CA ASN A 17 -33.34 40.41 29.56
C ASN A 17 -33.53 39.01 30.21
N GLN A 18 -34.69 38.51 30.62
CA GLN A 18 -34.74 37.16 31.27
C GLN A 18 -34.92 36.02 30.27
N ASP A 19 -35.70 36.24 29.21
CA ASP A 19 -35.80 35.32 28.08
C ASP A 19 -34.46 35.19 27.33
N ARG A 20 -33.60 36.21 27.40
CA ARG A 20 -32.26 36.21 26.79
C ARG A 20 -31.35 35.10 27.32
N VAL A 21 -31.37 34.80 28.63
CA VAL A 21 -30.50 33.78 29.23
C VAL A 21 -31.01 32.37 28.96
N ARG A 22 -32.34 32.19 28.89
CA ARG A 22 -32.96 30.90 28.59
C ARG A 22 -32.91 30.59 27.09
N MET A 23 -33.16 31.58 26.23
CA MET A 23 -32.97 31.50 24.77
C MET A 23 -31.49 31.35 24.42
N SER A 24 -30.55 32.05 25.09
CA SER A 24 -29.12 31.88 24.80
C SER A 24 -28.61 30.48 25.12
N LYS A 25 -29.04 29.91 26.26
CA LYS A 25 -28.77 28.50 26.60
C LYS A 25 -29.39 27.54 25.58
N GLY A 26 -30.65 27.76 25.18
CA GLY A 26 -31.32 26.96 24.15
C GLY A 26 -30.63 27.03 22.78
N LEU A 27 -30.25 28.24 22.34
CA LEU A 27 -29.52 28.47 21.09
C LEU A 27 -28.11 27.89 21.11
N SER A 28 -27.41 27.94 22.25
CA SER A 28 -26.10 27.29 22.39
C SER A 28 -26.20 25.77 22.31
N SER A 29 -27.26 25.18 22.86
CA SER A 29 -27.52 23.74 22.79
C SER A 29 -27.85 23.31 21.35
N LEU A 30 -28.72 24.06 20.68
CA LEU A 30 -29.08 23.80 19.28
C LEU A 30 -27.89 23.93 18.33
N LYS A 31 -27.02 24.93 18.57
CA LYS A 31 -25.77 25.12 17.84
C LYS A 31 -24.84 23.92 18.02
N SER A 32 -24.64 23.46 19.26
CA SER A 32 -23.82 22.28 19.54
C SER A 32 -24.36 21.01 18.86
N GLN A 33 -25.68 20.79 18.88
CA GLN A 33 -26.31 19.66 18.20
C GLN A 33 -26.14 19.72 16.67
N LEU A 34 -26.27 20.90 16.07
CA LEU A 34 -26.08 21.09 14.64
C LEU A 34 -24.62 20.86 14.23
N GLN A 35 -23.66 21.35 15.03
CA GLN A 35 -22.23 21.12 14.80
C GLN A 35 -21.89 19.63 14.87
N GLY A 36 -22.44 18.91 15.84
CA GLY A 36 -22.30 17.45 15.94
C GLY A 36 -22.83 16.72 14.70
N LYS A 37 -24.05 17.05 14.25
CA LYS A 37 -24.62 16.43 13.03
C LYS A 37 -23.79 16.69 11.77
N LEU A 38 -23.32 17.93 11.58
CA LEU A 38 -22.49 18.29 10.43
C LEU A 38 -21.15 17.55 10.43
N LEU A 39 -20.60 17.33 11.62
CA LEU A 39 -19.39 16.55 11.80
C LEU A 39 -19.62 15.06 11.51
N ASP A 40 -20.71 14.48 12.04
CA ASP A 40 -21.10 13.08 11.75
C ASP A 40 -21.33 12.86 10.25
N ASP A 41 -21.99 13.81 9.59
CA ASP A 41 -22.19 13.80 8.14
C ASP A 41 -20.87 13.91 7.39
N ALA A 42 -19.92 14.72 7.87
CA ALA A 42 -18.59 14.83 7.27
C ALA A 42 -17.86 13.47 7.29
N PHE A 43 -17.87 12.78 8.42
CA PHE A 43 -17.27 11.44 8.54
C PHE A 43 -17.98 10.39 7.70
N ARG A 44 -19.32 10.43 7.67
CA ARG A 44 -20.11 9.53 6.83
C ARG A 44 -19.79 9.73 5.34
N LEU A 45 -19.85 10.96 4.86
CA LEU A 45 -19.55 11.32 3.47
C LEU A 45 -18.11 11.00 3.07
N ALA A 46 -17.15 11.21 3.98
CA ALA A 46 -15.75 10.87 3.73
C ALA A 46 -15.57 9.37 3.47
N ARG A 47 -16.20 8.52 4.30
CA ARG A 47 -16.18 7.05 4.16
C ARG A 47 -16.94 6.55 2.93
N GLU A 48 -17.97 7.27 2.49
CA GLU A 48 -18.73 6.99 1.27
C GLU A 48 -18.02 7.46 -0.01
N GLY A 49 -16.89 8.16 0.10
CA GLY A 49 -16.13 8.67 -1.04
C GLY A 49 -16.59 10.04 -1.58
N HIS A 50 -17.56 10.67 -0.92
CA HIS A 50 -18.06 12.01 -1.23
C HIS A 50 -17.15 13.09 -0.63
N HIS A 51 -15.88 13.11 -1.07
CA HIS A 51 -14.81 13.88 -0.43
C HIS A 51 -15.01 15.40 -0.40
N SER A 52 -15.50 15.98 -1.50
CA SER A 52 -15.75 17.42 -1.58
C SER A 52 -16.90 17.84 -0.66
N GLU A 53 -17.95 17.03 -0.58
CA GLU A 53 -19.10 17.22 0.29
C GLU A 53 -18.72 17.01 1.76
N ALA A 54 -17.88 16.01 2.05
CA ALA A 54 -17.36 15.73 3.37
C ALA A 54 -16.57 16.92 3.94
N ALA A 55 -15.59 17.43 3.19
CA ALA A 55 -14.82 18.58 3.61
C ALA A 55 -15.69 19.85 3.78
N LYS A 56 -16.72 20.04 2.94
CA LYS A 56 -17.70 21.13 3.10
C LYS A 56 -18.53 20.98 4.38
N SER A 57 -18.98 19.76 4.69
CA SER A 57 -19.72 19.48 5.92
C SER A 57 -18.85 19.71 7.16
N TYR A 58 -17.58 19.30 7.09
CA TYR A 58 -16.60 19.56 8.14
C TYR A 58 -16.39 21.07 8.37
N ASP A 59 -16.14 21.85 7.32
CA ASP A 59 -15.96 23.30 7.42
C ASP A 59 -17.18 23.98 8.07
N GLN A 60 -18.39 23.52 7.75
CA GLN A 60 -19.64 24.05 8.31
C GLN A 60 -19.84 23.68 9.77
N SER A 61 -19.24 22.57 10.25
CA SER A 61 -19.30 22.19 11.67
C SER A 61 -18.55 23.17 12.57
N GLY A 62 -17.55 23.88 12.04
CA GLY A 62 -16.65 24.73 12.83
C GLY A 62 -15.74 23.96 13.81
N SER A 63 -15.59 22.64 13.62
CA SER A 63 -14.76 21.77 14.46
C SER A 63 -13.27 21.94 14.20
N GLN A 64 -12.44 21.74 15.23
CA GLN A 64 -10.98 21.75 15.12
C GLN A 64 -10.43 20.34 14.88
N PRO A 65 -9.48 20.14 13.93
CA PRO A 65 -8.96 18.80 13.60
C PRO A 65 -8.34 18.06 14.77
N GLU A 66 -7.68 18.78 15.68
CA GLU A 66 -6.93 18.25 16.83
C GLU A 66 -7.83 17.62 17.91
N GLN A 67 -9.14 17.88 17.89
CA GLN A 67 -10.09 17.39 18.90
C GLN A 67 -10.72 16.03 18.53
N GLN A 68 -10.36 15.42 17.39
CA GLN A 68 -11.13 14.32 16.79
C GLN A 68 -10.24 13.12 16.43
N ALA A 69 -10.38 11.99 17.16
CA ALA A 69 -9.47 10.85 17.02
C ALA A 69 -9.99 9.69 16.12
N ARG A 70 -11.31 9.59 15.87
CA ARG A 70 -11.89 8.48 15.10
C ARG A 70 -12.04 8.89 13.63
N HIS A 71 -11.55 8.06 12.69
CA HIS A 71 -11.69 8.27 11.24
C HIS A 71 -11.10 9.59 10.71
N ALA A 72 -10.13 10.15 11.43
CA ALA A 72 -9.49 11.41 11.09
C ALA A 72 -8.65 11.31 9.79
N ASP A 73 -8.22 10.11 9.43
CA ASP A 73 -7.58 9.76 8.16
C ASP A 73 -8.52 9.90 6.95
N ASP A 74 -9.78 9.46 7.07
CA ASP A 74 -10.79 9.63 6.03
C ASP A 74 -11.05 11.12 5.72
N LEU A 75 -11.15 11.95 6.76
CA LEU A 75 -11.32 13.39 6.59
C LEU A 75 -10.06 14.06 6.04
N ALA A 76 -8.87 13.70 6.52
CA ALA A 76 -7.63 14.20 5.95
C ALA A 76 -7.53 13.91 4.45
N TYR A 77 -7.95 12.72 4.04
CA TYR A 77 -8.01 12.36 2.63
C TYR A 77 -9.08 13.15 1.87
N ALA A 78 -10.24 13.39 2.46
CA ALA A 78 -11.27 14.22 1.85
C ALA A 78 -10.78 15.64 1.55
N PHE A 79 -10.05 16.26 2.49
CA PHE A 79 -9.40 17.56 2.29
C PHE A 79 -8.30 17.50 1.22
N TYR A 80 -7.47 16.46 1.21
CA TYR A 80 -6.50 16.24 0.13
C TYR A 80 -7.18 16.19 -1.25
N ARG A 81 -8.28 15.46 -1.38
CA ARG A 81 -9.03 15.33 -2.65
C ARG A 81 -9.68 16.62 -3.10
N ARG A 82 -10.24 17.40 -2.17
CA ARG A 82 -10.80 18.72 -2.50
C ARG A 82 -9.71 19.71 -2.94
N ALA A 83 -8.52 19.66 -2.32
CA ALA A 83 -7.37 20.45 -2.74
C ALA A 83 -6.96 20.19 -4.20
N LEU A 84 -7.02 18.93 -4.65
CA LEU A 84 -6.74 18.59 -6.05
C LEU A 84 -7.78 19.19 -7.02
N GLY A 85 -9.05 19.24 -6.61
CA GLY A 85 -10.09 19.97 -7.35
C GLY A 85 -9.71 21.44 -7.53
N HIS A 86 -9.27 22.10 -6.46
CA HIS A 86 -8.78 23.47 -6.53
C HIS A 86 -7.55 23.63 -7.43
N LEU A 87 -6.65 22.65 -7.49
CA LEU A 87 -5.52 22.68 -8.44
C LEU A 87 -5.96 22.55 -9.89
N SER A 88 -6.97 21.72 -10.18
CA SER A 88 -7.54 21.61 -11.52
C SER A 88 -8.19 22.93 -11.98
N GLU A 89 -8.72 23.70 -11.04
CA GLU A 89 -9.26 25.06 -11.24
C GLU A 89 -8.16 26.14 -11.22
N GLN A 90 -6.87 25.76 -11.19
CA GLN A 90 -5.72 26.67 -11.07
C GLN A 90 -5.72 27.55 -9.80
N ASN A 91 -6.48 27.16 -8.77
CA ASN A 91 -6.61 27.87 -7.51
C ASN A 91 -5.63 27.36 -6.44
N LYS A 92 -4.34 27.70 -6.59
CA LYS A 92 -3.25 27.25 -5.70
C LYS A 92 -3.49 27.64 -4.22
N SER A 93 -4.03 28.82 -3.96
CA SER A 93 -4.23 29.31 -2.59
C SER A 93 -5.24 28.47 -1.81
N ARG A 94 -6.36 28.07 -2.44
CA ARG A 94 -7.33 27.16 -1.80
C ARG A 94 -6.79 25.75 -1.66
N ALA A 95 -6.03 25.26 -2.64
CA ALA A 95 -5.39 23.96 -2.56
C ALA A 95 -4.41 23.86 -1.37
N ILE A 96 -3.53 24.85 -1.20
CA ILE A 96 -2.58 24.91 -0.06
C ILE A 96 -3.34 24.94 1.27
N ARG A 97 -4.46 25.68 1.34
CA ARG A 97 -5.29 25.73 2.56
C ARG A 97 -5.83 24.35 2.93
N ASP A 98 -6.47 23.66 2.00
CA ASP A 98 -7.04 22.33 2.24
C ASP A 98 -5.96 21.30 2.60
N LEU A 99 -4.79 21.37 1.95
CA LEU A 99 -3.65 20.52 2.26
C LEU A 99 -3.11 20.76 3.68
N ASN A 100 -3.04 22.02 4.12
CA ASN A 100 -2.65 22.34 5.49
C ASN A 100 -3.70 21.93 6.51
N VAL A 101 -4.99 21.87 6.15
CA VAL A 101 -6.04 21.32 7.01
C VAL A 101 -5.88 19.80 7.12
N ALA A 102 -5.62 19.11 6.01
CA ALA A 102 -5.37 17.67 6.00
C ALA A 102 -4.24 17.26 6.95
N LEU A 103 -3.15 18.05 7.02
CA LEU A 103 -2.01 17.79 7.93
C LEU A 103 -2.31 17.92 9.42
N ARG A 104 -3.42 18.58 9.81
CA ARG A 104 -3.76 18.82 11.22
C ARG A 104 -4.57 17.68 11.84
N PHE A 105 -5.11 16.78 11.02
CA PHE A 105 -5.87 15.65 11.54
C PHE A 105 -4.93 14.68 12.27
N PRO A 106 -5.28 14.25 13.49
CA PRO A 106 -4.49 13.25 14.20
C PRO A 106 -4.58 11.90 13.46
N GLY A 107 -3.49 11.13 13.47
CA GLY A 107 -3.46 9.81 12.82
C GLY A 107 -3.32 9.84 11.30
N VAL A 108 -3.11 11.00 10.68
CA VAL A 108 -2.77 11.09 9.25
C VAL A 108 -1.55 10.20 8.95
N PRO A 109 -1.64 9.30 7.95
CA PRO A 109 -0.52 8.44 7.61
C PRO A 109 0.73 9.24 7.25
N ARG A 110 1.89 8.85 7.78
CA ARG A 110 3.18 9.54 7.54
C ARG A 110 3.48 9.76 6.06
N TRP A 111 3.13 8.79 5.21
CA TRP A 111 3.31 8.88 3.76
C TRP A 111 2.45 10.00 3.14
N LEU A 112 1.20 10.15 3.60
CA LEU A 112 0.29 11.19 3.12
C LEU A 112 0.76 12.56 3.61
N ALA A 113 1.18 12.67 4.87
CA ALA A 113 1.75 13.90 5.40
C ALA A 113 3.00 14.34 4.63
N SER A 114 3.94 13.42 4.37
CA SER A 114 5.14 13.69 3.58
C SER A 114 4.82 14.17 2.16
N LEU A 115 3.84 13.53 1.51
CA LEU A 115 3.37 13.94 0.18
C LEU A 115 2.79 15.36 0.19
N ILE A 116 1.95 15.66 1.19
CA ILE A 116 1.34 16.98 1.33
C ILE A 116 2.42 18.05 1.52
N HIS A 117 3.40 17.83 2.39
CA HIS A 117 4.52 18.75 2.61
C HIS A 117 5.30 19.04 1.33
N GLN A 118 5.63 18.01 0.54
CA GLN A 118 6.32 18.18 -0.74
C GLN A 118 5.50 19.04 -1.71
N ARG A 119 4.19 18.78 -1.83
CA ARG A 119 3.32 19.54 -2.74
C ARG A 119 3.18 20.99 -2.31
N VAL A 120 2.94 21.24 -1.03
CA VAL A 120 2.86 22.60 -0.47
C VAL A 120 4.15 23.36 -0.78
N ALA A 121 5.31 22.75 -0.58
CA ALA A 121 6.61 23.38 -0.87
C ALA A 121 6.78 23.70 -2.37
N VAL A 122 6.36 22.83 -3.28
CA VAL A 122 6.42 23.07 -4.74
C VAL A 122 5.49 24.22 -5.14
N MET A 123 4.26 24.24 -4.61
CA MET A 123 3.28 25.28 -4.93
C MET A 123 3.69 26.66 -4.40
N GLN A 124 4.30 26.70 -3.21
CA GLN A 124 4.83 27.94 -2.63
C GLN A 124 6.01 28.52 -3.44
N LYS A 125 6.77 27.66 -4.13
CA LYS A 125 7.87 28.07 -5.03
C LYS A 125 7.41 28.49 -6.43
N GLY A 126 6.09 28.59 -6.68
CA GLY A 126 5.54 29.04 -7.96
C GLY A 126 5.50 28.00 -9.07
N ALA A 127 6.12 26.83 -8.89
CA ALA A 127 6.13 25.74 -9.87
C ALA A 127 4.73 25.15 -10.13
N SER A 128 4.55 24.54 -11.30
CA SER A 128 3.36 23.76 -11.65
C SER A 128 3.45 22.35 -11.06
N VAL A 129 2.33 21.83 -10.55
CA VAL A 129 2.24 20.46 -10.02
C VAL A 129 1.49 19.61 -11.04
N GLU A 130 2.13 18.62 -11.65
CA GLU A 130 1.43 17.63 -12.48
C GLU A 130 0.56 16.72 -11.59
N VAL A 131 -0.76 16.85 -11.72
CA VAL A 131 -1.79 16.16 -10.92
C VAL A 131 -1.84 14.64 -11.26
N THR A 132 -1.47 14.22 -12.47
CA THR A 132 -2.01 12.98 -13.05
C THR A 132 -1.35 11.64 -12.68
N LYS A 133 -0.02 11.55 -12.48
CA LYS A 133 0.66 10.24 -12.29
C LYS A 133 0.70 9.73 -10.85
N PHE A 134 0.68 10.63 -9.86
CA PHE A 134 0.75 10.28 -8.44
C PHE A 134 -0.64 10.15 -7.80
N ASP A 135 -1.66 10.84 -8.32
CA ASP A 135 -3.00 10.80 -7.75
C ASP A 135 -3.71 9.46 -7.99
N ALA A 136 -3.36 8.72 -9.04
CA ALA A 136 -3.80 7.34 -9.20
C ALA A 136 -3.24 6.41 -8.09
N ALA A 137 -2.03 6.67 -7.60
CA ALA A 137 -1.39 5.91 -6.51
C ALA A 137 -1.95 6.29 -5.12
N VAL A 138 -2.45 7.52 -4.97
CA VAL A 138 -3.12 7.97 -3.76
C VAL A 138 -4.59 7.53 -3.76
N ALA A 139 -5.31 7.69 -4.87
CA ALA A 139 -6.68 7.20 -5.03
C ALA A 139 -6.78 5.68 -4.87
N SER A 140 -5.82 4.92 -5.39
CA SER A 140 -5.80 3.47 -5.17
C SER A 140 -5.50 3.06 -3.73
N ARG A 141 -4.85 3.89 -2.90
CA ARG A 141 -4.64 3.63 -1.46
C ARG A 141 -5.89 3.89 -0.61
N PHE A 142 -6.80 4.74 -1.08
CA PHE A 142 -8.07 5.05 -0.39
C PHE A 142 -9.31 4.42 -1.04
N GLU A 143 -9.17 3.78 -2.22
CA GLU A 143 -10.16 2.80 -2.70
C GLU A 143 -10.24 1.66 -1.70
N ARG A 144 -11.37 1.56 -1.00
CA ARG A 144 -11.70 0.54 0.01
C ARG A 144 -11.14 -0.81 -0.42
N LEU A 145 -10.10 -1.26 0.28
CA LEU A 145 -9.70 -2.66 0.24
C LEU A 145 -10.85 -3.47 0.84
N PRO A 146 -11.22 -4.62 0.26
CA PRO A 146 -12.08 -5.56 0.95
C PRO A 146 -11.46 -5.86 2.33
N SER A 147 -12.30 -6.06 3.34
CA SER A 147 -11.85 -6.46 4.68
C SER A 147 -10.94 -7.69 4.60
N GLU A 148 -10.11 -7.91 5.62
CA GLU A 148 -9.22 -9.09 5.68
C GLU A 148 -10.01 -10.40 5.49
N VAL A 149 -11.28 -10.43 5.94
CA VAL A 149 -12.21 -11.55 5.77
C VAL A 149 -12.70 -11.67 4.33
N GLU A 150 -13.08 -10.57 3.68
CA GLU A 150 -13.48 -10.59 2.26
C GLU A 150 -12.30 -10.93 1.36
N LEU A 151 -11.09 -10.43 1.66
CA LEU A 151 -9.88 -10.77 0.92
C LEU A 151 -9.47 -12.24 1.09
N LEU A 152 -9.65 -12.79 2.30
CA LEU A 152 -9.45 -14.22 2.56
C LEU A 152 -10.54 -15.07 1.89
N GLY A 153 -11.80 -14.62 1.92
CA GLY A 153 -12.91 -15.25 1.20
C GLY A 153 -12.66 -15.28 -0.30
N MET A 154 -12.24 -14.17 -0.88
CA MET A 154 -11.80 -14.08 -2.28
C MET A 154 -10.59 -14.97 -2.58
N PHE A 155 -9.65 -15.08 -1.64
CA PHE A 155 -8.54 -16.01 -1.76
C PHE A 155 -9.05 -17.46 -1.80
N LEU A 156 -9.90 -17.86 -0.87
CA LEU A 156 -10.43 -19.22 -0.81
C LEU A 156 -11.38 -19.56 -1.99
N GLU A 157 -12.20 -18.61 -2.43
CA GLU A 157 -13.16 -18.76 -3.54
C GLU A 157 -12.47 -18.77 -4.91
N LYS A 158 -11.46 -17.91 -5.13
CA LYS A 158 -10.74 -17.85 -6.42
C LYS A 158 -9.61 -18.88 -6.52
N PHE A 159 -9.02 -19.29 -5.40
CA PHE A 159 -7.86 -20.21 -5.36
C PHE A 159 -8.22 -21.65 -5.00
N GLY A 160 -9.48 -22.05 -5.19
CA GLY A 160 -9.84 -23.46 -5.39
C GLY A 160 -9.29 -24.05 -6.70
N LEU A 161 -7.96 -24.01 -6.91
CA LEU A 161 -7.19 -24.64 -8.01
C LEU A 161 -6.93 -23.78 -9.27
N ASN A 162 -6.39 -22.57 -9.14
CA ASN A 162 -5.71 -21.89 -10.26
C ASN A 162 -4.30 -21.42 -9.86
N GLN A 163 -3.46 -22.40 -9.50
CA GLN A 163 -2.01 -22.22 -9.59
C GLN A 163 -1.65 -21.87 -11.04
N ALA A 164 -0.51 -21.20 -11.24
CA ALA A 164 0.01 -21.04 -12.59
C ALA A 164 0.07 -22.43 -13.25
N LYS A 165 -0.63 -22.62 -14.39
CA LYS A 165 -0.70 -23.92 -15.11
C LYS A 165 0.69 -24.50 -15.42
N ARG A 166 1.70 -23.64 -15.42
CA ARG A 166 3.11 -23.99 -15.54
C ARG A 166 3.93 -23.00 -14.71
N ILE A 167 4.58 -23.48 -13.66
CA ILE A 167 5.54 -22.67 -12.92
C ILE A 167 6.85 -22.61 -13.73
N LEU A 168 7.47 -21.43 -13.79
CA LEU A 168 8.79 -21.30 -14.42
C LEU A 168 9.83 -21.92 -13.51
N THR A 169 10.67 -22.78 -14.08
CA THR A 169 11.91 -23.21 -13.44
C THR A 169 12.93 -22.07 -13.52
N VAL A 170 13.70 -21.90 -12.45
CA VAL A 170 14.72 -20.85 -12.32
C VAL A 170 16.01 -21.51 -11.87
N GLU A 171 17.12 -21.17 -12.52
CA GLU A 171 18.44 -21.70 -12.16
C GLU A 171 18.79 -21.34 -10.70
N GLY A 172 19.39 -22.29 -9.98
CA GLY A 172 19.76 -22.13 -8.57
C GLY A 172 18.61 -22.34 -7.56
N ILE A 173 17.37 -22.46 -8.03
CA ILE A 173 16.17 -22.69 -7.19
C ILE A 173 15.67 -24.12 -7.36
N ASP A 174 15.52 -24.84 -6.25
CA ASP A 174 15.09 -26.24 -6.24
C ASP A 174 13.58 -26.37 -6.48
N GLU A 175 12.79 -25.51 -5.82
CA GLU A 175 11.34 -25.52 -5.89
C GLU A 175 10.78 -24.11 -5.94
N VAL A 176 9.71 -23.93 -6.70
CA VAL A 176 9.03 -22.64 -6.85
C VAL A 176 7.55 -22.83 -6.59
N SER A 177 6.99 -21.93 -5.78
CA SER A 177 5.55 -21.85 -5.56
C SER A 177 5.08 -20.42 -5.76
N ALA A 178 4.02 -20.28 -6.55
CA ALA A 178 3.36 -19.00 -6.79
C ALA A 178 1.93 -19.10 -6.29
N ILE A 179 1.49 -18.10 -5.53
CA ILE A 179 0.10 -18.07 -5.07
C ILE A 179 -0.84 -17.90 -6.27
N GLY A 180 -0.54 -16.98 -7.20
CA GLY A 180 -1.39 -16.72 -8.36
C GLY A 180 -0.69 -16.21 -9.60
N VAL A 181 -1.49 -15.63 -10.50
CA VAL A 181 -1.02 -15.05 -11.78
C VAL A 181 -1.14 -13.54 -11.76
N TYR A 182 -0.08 -12.86 -12.18
CA TYR A 182 -0.02 -11.42 -12.34
C TYR A 182 -0.21 -11.04 -13.82
N ARG A 183 -1.15 -10.13 -14.05
CA ARG A 183 -1.44 -9.57 -15.37
C ARG A 183 -0.98 -8.12 -15.42
N TRP A 184 -0.02 -7.85 -16.30
CA TRP A 184 0.59 -6.53 -16.43
C TRP A 184 -0.36 -5.53 -17.09
N ALA A 185 -0.01 -4.25 -17.08
CA ALA A 185 -0.92 -3.16 -17.43
C ALA A 185 -1.42 -3.14 -18.90
N GLY A 186 -0.82 -3.90 -19.82
CA GLY A 186 -1.30 -4.05 -21.20
C GLY A 186 -2.04 -5.35 -21.47
N ASP A 187 -2.28 -6.18 -20.45
CA ASP A 187 -3.13 -7.37 -20.54
C ASP A 187 -4.62 -6.96 -20.52
N ALA A 188 -5.46 -7.62 -21.33
CA ALA A 188 -6.90 -7.38 -21.39
C ALA A 188 -7.58 -7.60 -20.02
N HIS A 189 -7.06 -8.53 -19.23
CA HIS A 189 -7.54 -8.88 -17.90
C HIS A 189 -6.71 -8.21 -16.78
N ARG A 190 -5.94 -7.16 -17.07
CA ARG A 190 -5.14 -6.43 -16.07
C ARG A 190 -5.94 -6.01 -14.84
N ASN A 191 -7.23 -5.75 -15.00
CA ASN A 191 -8.12 -5.22 -13.96
C ASN A 191 -8.65 -6.29 -13.00
N GLU A 192 -8.28 -7.55 -13.19
CA GLU A 192 -8.53 -8.59 -12.20
C GLU A 192 -8.02 -8.17 -10.81
N GLN A 193 -8.84 -8.45 -9.79
CA GLN A 193 -8.62 -7.99 -8.42
C GLN A 193 -7.23 -8.37 -7.88
N TRP A 194 -6.75 -9.60 -8.09
CA TRP A 194 -5.40 -10.02 -7.66
C TRP A 194 -4.29 -9.16 -8.26
N SER A 195 -4.38 -8.85 -9.55
CA SER A 195 -3.41 -7.97 -10.23
C SER A 195 -3.51 -6.53 -9.75
N ARG A 196 -4.71 -6.05 -9.39
CA ARG A 196 -4.89 -4.74 -8.73
C ARG A 196 -4.23 -4.72 -7.35
N LEU A 197 -4.45 -5.73 -6.52
CA LEU A 197 -3.86 -5.85 -5.19
C LEU A 197 -2.33 -5.89 -5.24
N ILE A 198 -1.76 -6.69 -6.15
CA ILE A 198 -0.30 -6.73 -6.36
C ILE A 198 0.24 -5.36 -6.79
N ARG A 199 -0.48 -4.60 -7.64
CA ARG A 199 -0.05 -3.24 -8.01
C ARG A 199 -0.11 -2.27 -6.83
N LYS A 200 -1.14 -2.34 -5.98
CA LYS A 200 -1.23 -1.55 -4.74
C LYS A 200 -0.08 -1.90 -3.79
N PHE A 201 0.22 -3.19 -3.62
CA PHE A 201 1.34 -3.70 -2.83
C PHE A 201 2.68 -3.18 -3.33
N LYS A 202 2.94 -3.33 -4.64
CA LYS A 202 4.12 -2.75 -5.30
C LYS A 202 4.14 -1.22 -5.21
N GLY A 203 2.98 -0.58 -5.03
CA GLY A 203 2.85 0.86 -4.78
C GLY A 203 3.28 1.29 -3.37
N GLY A 204 3.40 0.36 -2.42
CA GLY A 204 3.77 0.63 -1.03
C GLY A 204 2.59 0.80 -0.07
N ASP A 205 1.47 0.12 -0.32
CA ASP A 205 0.34 0.10 0.62
C ASP A 205 0.74 -0.61 1.93
N PRO A 206 0.66 0.05 3.09
CA PRO A 206 1.16 -0.49 4.36
C PRO A 206 0.28 -1.58 4.98
N GLU A 207 -0.98 -1.72 4.55
CA GLU A 207 -1.89 -2.76 5.08
C GLU A 207 -1.68 -4.12 4.39
N LEU A 208 -1.19 -4.08 3.14
CA LEU A 208 -1.05 -5.28 2.32
C LEU A 208 0.04 -6.27 2.77
N PRO A 209 1.19 -5.88 3.35
CA PRO A 209 2.17 -6.82 3.90
C PRO A 209 1.59 -7.81 4.90
N LYS A 210 0.75 -7.34 5.84
CA LYS A 210 0.12 -8.20 6.85
C LYS A 210 -0.82 -9.20 6.20
N PHE A 211 -1.63 -8.72 5.26
CA PHE A 211 -2.53 -9.56 4.47
C PHE A 211 -1.76 -10.62 3.67
N PHE A 212 -0.77 -10.21 2.88
CA PHE A 212 0.00 -11.14 2.05
C PHE A 212 0.82 -12.12 2.88
N GLY A 213 1.41 -11.70 4.01
CA GLY A 213 2.08 -12.61 4.94
C GLY A 213 1.14 -13.69 5.48
N ARG A 214 -0.12 -13.35 5.77
CA ARG A 214 -1.15 -14.34 6.14
C ARG A 214 -1.43 -15.30 4.99
N ILE A 215 -1.73 -14.77 3.79
CA ILE A 215 -2.08 -15.61 2.64
C ILE A 215 -0.93 -16.54 2.22
N LEU A 216 0.32 -16.06 2.27
CA LEU A 216 1.52 -16.86 2.03
C LEU A 216 1.64 -18.02 3.02
N ALA A 217 1.36 -17.77 4.30
CA ALA A 217 1.39 -18.81 5.33
C ALA A 217 0.29 -19.87 5.10
N GLU A 218 -0.93 -19.43 4.78
CA GLU A 218 -2.04 -20.34 4.46
C GLU A 218 -1.76 -21.16 3.19
N HIS A 219 -1.16 -20.53 2.17
CA HIS A 219 -0.73 -21.21 0.95
C HIS A 219 0.31 -22.30 1.25
N ILE A 220 1.31 -22.00 2.08
CA ILE A 220 2.32 -22.98 2.51
C ILE A 220 1.65 -24.18 3.21
N ARG A 221 0.67 -23.93 4.09
CA ARG A 221 -0.05 -24.99 4.80
C ARG A 221 -0.93 -25.84 3.89
N ALA A 222 -1.55 -25.21 2.90
CA ALA A 222 -2.52 -25.84 2.01
C ALA A 222 -1.88 -26.64 0.86
N VAL A 223 -0.72 -26.20 0.36
CA VAL A 223 -0.04 -26.87 -0.77
C VAL A 223 0.88 -27.98 -0.25
N PRO A 224 0.66 -29.27 -0.61
CA PRO A 224 1.41 -30.38 -0.03
C PRO A 224 2.94 -30.26 -0.13
N MET A 225 3.46 -29.84 -1.30
CA MET A 225 4.89 -29.60 -1.51
C MET A 225 5.42 -28.51 -0.56
N CYS A 226 4.70 -27.39 -0.45
CA CYS A 226 5.10 -26.27 0.40
C CYS A 226 4.97 -26.59 1.89
N ARG A 227 4.07 -27.50 2.28
CA ARG A 227 3.87 -27.86 3.68
C ARG A 227 5.14 -28.44 4.31
N MET A 228 5.94 -29.15 3.52
CA MET A 228 7.24 -29.68 3.95
C MET A 228 8.25 -28.57 4.26
N TRP A 229 8.13 -27.40 3.62
CA TRP A 229 9.01 -26.26 3.86
C TRP A 229 8.96 -25.75 5.30
N VAL A 230 7.82 -25.94 6.00
CA VAL A 230 7.68 -25.51 7.41
C VAL A 230 8.72 -26.16 8.32
N SER A 231 9.08 -27.42 8.04
CA SER A 231 10.10 -28.17 8.80
C SER A 231 11.48 -28.16 8.17
N GLU A 232 11.60 -27.79 6.90
CA GLU A 232 12.85 -27.92 6.13
C GLU A 232 13.59 -26.60 5.92
N VAL A 233 12.89 -25.46 5.97
CA VAL A 233 13.47 -24.13 5.77
C VAL A 233 14.04 -23.61 7.09
N ASP A 234 15.31 -23.23 7.06
CA ASP A 234 15.98 -22.57 8.18
C ASP A 234 15.66 -21.08 8.22
N TYR A 235 15.65 -20.39 7.07
CA TYR A 235 15.48 -18.94 7.01
C TYR A 235 14.55 -18.46 5.89
N ILE A 236 13.75 -17.43 6.18
CA ILE A 236 13.06 -16.62 5.16
C ILE A 236 13.95 -15.43 4.79
N VAL A 237 14.27 -15.29 3.52
CA VAL A 237 15.07 -14.18 2.97
C VAL A 237 14.21 -13.39 1.98
N PRO A 238 13.77 -12.18 2.31
CA PRO A 238 13.08 -11.32 1.35
C PRO A 238 14.08 -10.80 0.29
N VAL A 239 13.65 -10.74 -0.97
CA VAL A 239 14.42 -10.08 -2.03
C VAL A 239 14.56 -8.58 -1.71
N PRO A 240 15.78 -8.03 -1.58
CA PRO A 240 15.97 -6.65 -1.17
C PRO A 240 15.49 -5.64 -2.22
N ALA A 241 14.77 -4.60 -1.77
CA ALA A 241 14.41 -3.46 -2.60
C ALA A 241 15.61 -2.53 -2.87
N THR A 242 15.49 -1.63 -3.86
CA THR A 242 16.46 -0.53 -4.03
C THR A 242 16.31 0.51 -2.93
N ALA A 243 17.37 1.24 -2.56
CA ALA A 243 17.24 2.33 -1.57
C ALA A 243 16.26 3.41 -2.04
N CYS A 244 16.19 3.68 -3.35
CA CYS A 244 15.19 4.60 -3.92
C CYS A 244 13.76 4.14 -3.59
N ARG A 245 13.41 2.86 -3.81
CA ARG A 245 12.06 2.34 -3.48
C ARG A 245 11.80 2.27 -1.99
N ARG A 246 12.83 1.97 -1.19
CA ARG A 246 12.74 1.99 0.28
C ARG A 246 12.48 3.41 0.79
N SER A 247 13.18 4.40 0.22
CA SER A 247 13.01 5.83 0.53
C SER A 247 11.65 6.36 0.09
N GLU A 248 11.22 6.06 -1.14
CA GLU A 248 9.90 6.44 -1.67
C GLU A 248 8.74 5.91 -0.82
N ARG A 249 8.89 4.72 -0.22
CA ARG A 249 7.82 4.04 0.53
C ARG A 249 7.97 4.18 2.05
N GLY A 250 9.15 4.55 2.54
CA GLY A 250 9.50 4.60 3.95
C GLY A 250 9.81 3.24 4.59
N PHE A 251 9.66 2.13 3.85
CA PHE A 251 9.93 0.77 4.32
C PHE A 251 10.15 -0.20 3.14
N ASP A 252 10.75 -1.35 3.41
CA ASP A 252 10.89 -2.44 2.45
C ASP A 252 9.68 -3.38 2.55
N ILE A 253 8.76 -3.26 1.58
CA ILE A 253 7.47 -3.96 1.56
C ILE A 253 7.63 -5.49 1.68
N LEU A 254 8.66 -6.08 1.07
CA LEU A 254 8.90 -7.53 1.16
C LEU A 254 9.50 -7.91 2.51
N THR A 255 10.30 -7.05 3.11
CA THR A 255 10.80 -7.25 4.48
C THR A 255 9.65 -7.33 5.48
N VAL A 256 8.70 -6.38 5.43
CA VAL A 256 7.53 -6.39 6.33
C VAL A 256 6.61 -7.59 6.03
N THR A 257 6.50 -8.00 4.76
CA THR A 257 5.73 -9.19 4.39
C THR A 257 6.38 -10.47 4.94
N ALA A 258 7.70 -10.58 4.84
CA ALA A 258 8.48 -11.69 5.40
C ALA A 258 8.37 -11.75 6.92
N GLU A 259 8.31 -10.60 7.62
CA GLU A 259 8.12 -10.55 9.07
C GLU A 259 6.77 -11.18 9.46
N HIS A 260 5.70 -10.79 8.77
CA HIS A 260 4.38 -11.34 9.01
C HIS A 260 4.25 -12.83 8.63
N LEU A 261 5.02 -13.29 7.64
CA LEU A 261 5.12 -14.70 7.25
C LEU A 261 5.89 -15.50 8.30
N SER A 262 7.05 -14.99 8.72
CA SER A 262 7.94 -15.54 9.74
C SER A 262 7.17 -15.78 11.05
N ALA A 263 6.49 -14.75 11.56
CA ALA A 263 5.70 -14.85 12.79
C ALA A 263 4.60 -15.93 12.72
N ARG A 264 4.08 -16.23 11.53
CA ARG A 264 3.03 -17.24 11.33
C ARG A 264 3.57 -18.65 11.17
N LEU A 265 4.74 -18.82 10.58
CA LEU A 265 5.34 -20.12 10.31
C LEU A 265 6.33 -20.56 11.38
N GLY A 266 6.82 -19.63 12.21
CA GLY A 266 7.88 -19.89 13.19
C GLY A 266 9.28 -20.02 12.57
N ILE A 267 9.45 -19.60 11.30
CA ILE A 267 10.74 -19.65 10.60
C ILE A 267 11.41 -18.28 10.72
N PRO A 268 12.66 -18.16 11.21
CA PRO A 268 13.33 -16.87 11.37
C PRO A 268 13.59 -16.17 10.04
N GLN A 269 13.55 -14.84 10.04
CA GLN A 269 13.83 -14.01 8.88
C GLN A 269 15.29 -13.51 8.89
N ARG A 270 15.93 -13.48 7.72
CA ARG A 270 17.25 -12.86 7.49
C ARG A 270 17.16 -11.80 6.39
N THR A 271 17.25 -10.53 6.79
CA THR A 271 17.28 -9.37 5.87
C THR A 271 18.69 -8.95 5.46
N ASP A 272 19.68 -9.62 6.04
CA ASP A 272 21.10 -9.32 5.99
C ASP A 272 21.87 -10.34 5.15
N PHE A 273 21.24 -11.38 4.60
CA PHE A 273 21.90 -12.31 3.67
C PHE A 273 22.16 -11.70 2.29
N LEU A 274 21.22 -10.90 1.79
CA LEU A 274 21.29 -10.32 0.46
C LEU A 274 21.30 -8.80 0.55
N LYS A 275 22.25 -8.18 -0.12
CA LYS A 275 22.28 -6.72 -0.35
C LYS A 275 22.06 -6.42 -1.81
N ARG A 276 21.38 -5.31 -2.07
CA ARG A 276 21.17 -4.77 -3.41
C ARG A 276 21.88 -3.43 -3.55
N SER A 277 22.66 -3.26 -4.61
CA SER A 277 23.33 -2.00 -4.92
C SER A 277 22.36 -0.95 -5.45
N ASP A 278 22.66 0.31 -5.14
CA ASP A 278 21.87 1.47 -5.52
C ASP A 278 22.21 1.94 -6.93
N SER A 279 21.87 1.13 -7.94
CA SER A 279 21.88 1.61 -9.32
C SER A 279 20.53 2.25 -9.68
N SER A 280 20.58 3.36 -10.42
CA SER A 280 19.42 4.16 -10.84
C SER A 280 18.54 3.47 -11.90
N GLU A 281 18.88 2.28 -12.36
CA GLU A 281 18.23 1.63 -13.50
C GLU A 281 17.18 0.59 -13.08
N LYS A 282 15.99 0.70 -13.67
CA LYS A 282 14.87 -0.21 -13.39
C LYS A 282 15.19 -1.63 -13.91
N SER A 283 15.30 -2.61 -13.00
CA SER A 283 15.61 -4.02 -13.30
C SER A 283 14.85 -4.69 -14.44
N ARG A 284 13.66 -4.20 -14.81
CA ARG A 284 12.89 -4.78 -15.92
C ARG A 284 13.63 -4.66 -17.26
N PHE A 285 14.47 -3.65 -17.43
CA PHE A 285 15.18 -3.35 -18.69
C PHE A 285 16.61 -3.85 -18.71
N LEU A 286 17.10 -4.40 -17.60
CA LEU A 286 18.47 -4.88 -17.49
C LEU A 286 18.61 -6.29 -18.07
N SER A 287 19.78 -6.55 -18.64
CA SER A 287 20.28 -7.88 -18.93
C SER A 287 20.51 -8.68 -17.64
N LYS A 288 20.59 -10.01 -17.76
CA LYS A 288 20.92 -10.90 -16.62
C LYS A 288 22.28 -10.52 -16.00
N ALA A 289 23.26 -10.15 -16.82
CA ALA A 289 24.60 -9.75 -16.38
C ALA A 289 24.60 -8.45 -15.57
N GLU A 290 23.83 -7.44 -16.00
CA GLU A 290 23.69 -6.18 -15.25
C GLU A 290 22.94 -6.38 -13.94
N LEU A 291 21.91 -7.23 -13.93
CA LEU A 291 21.18 -7.57 -12.72
C LEU A 291 22.05 -8.36 -11.73
N ALA A 292 22.92 -9.24 -12.21
CA ALA A 292 23.85 -10.01 -11.38
C ALA A 292 24.83 -9.14 -10.57
N ARG A 293 25.18 -7.96 -11.10
CA ARG A 293 26.02 -6.97 -10.39
C ARG A 293 25.24 -6.18 -9.35
N GLN A 294 23.91 -6.23 -9.36
CA GLN A 294 23.09 -5.52 -8.38
C GLN A 294 22.92 -6.27 -7.08
N TYR A 295 23.09 -7.59 -7.05
CA TYR A 295 22.87 -8.37 -5.86
C TYR A 295 24.15 -9.09 -5.46
N SER A 296 24.41 -9.07 -4.16
CA SER A 296 25.54 -9.78 -3.55
C SER A 296 25.09 -10.37 -2.23
N PHE A 297 25.76 -11.45 -1.84
CA PHE A 297 25.68 -11.96 -0.49
C PHE A 297 26.49 -11.04 0.45
N VAL A 298 26.17 -11.08 1.74
CA VAL A 298 26.88 -10.34 2.79
C VAL A 298 27.87 -11.29 3.44
N ASP A 299 29.16 -11.10 3.16
CA ASP A 299 30.23 -12.07 3.49
C ASP A 299 30.29 -12.41 4.98
N GLU A 300 29.92 -11.47 5.85
CA GLU A 300 29.85 -11.65 7.30
C GLU A 300 28.85 -12.74 7.74
N ASN A 301 27.94 -13.15 6.85
CA ASN A 301 26.86 -14.09 7.13
C ASN A 301 27.07 -15.48 6.50
N VAL A 302 28.26 -15.78 5.96
CA VAL A 302 28.53 -17.05 5.25
C VAL A 302 28.35 -18.25 6.17
N ASP A 303 28.90 -18.20 7.39
CA ASP A 303 28.81 -19.29 8.37
C ASP A 303 27.36 -19.60 8.75
N ASP A 304 26.51 -18.57 8.84
CA ASP A 304 25.09 -18.72 9.14
C ASP A 304 24.31 -19.37 7.99
N ALA A 305 24.72 -19.11 6.74
CA ALA A 305 24.05 -19.60 5.53
C ALA A 305 24.53 -21.00 5.10
N GLN A 306 25.73 -21.40 5.49
CA GLN A 306 26.33 -22.65 5.05
C GLN A 306 25.48 -23.87 5.46
N GLY A 307 25.17 -24.72 4.48
CA GLY A 307 24.40 -25.95 4.69
C GLY A 307 22.89 -25.73 4.89
N ARG A 308 22.41 -24.48 4.89
CA ARG A 308 21.02 -24.13 5.18
C ARG A 308 20.10 -24.24 3.98
N THR A 309 18.82 -24.42 4.28
CA THR A 309 17.71 -24.28 3.34
C THR A 309 17.08 -22.90 3.51
N VAL A 310 17.03 -22.13 2.43
CA VAL A 310 16.48 -20.77 2.43
C VAL A 310 15.20 -20.70 1.61
N LEU A 311 14.17 -20.07 2.17
CA LEU A 311 12.99 -19.61 1.44
C LEU A 311 13.21 -18.17 0.97
N LEU A 312 13.46 -18.01 -0.32
CA LEU A 312 13.51 -16.71 -0.98
C LEU A 312 12.08 -16.20 -1.21
N LEU A 313 11.76 -15.00 -0.72
CA LEU A 313 10.46 -14.37 -0.89
C LEU A 313 10.55 -13.20 -1.87
N ASP A 314 9.78 -13.26 -2.96
CA ASP A 314 9.67 -12.19 -3.96
C ASP A 314 8.20 -11.82 -4.25
N ASP A 315 7.95 -10.67 -4.87
CA ASP A 315 6.60 -10.21 -5.15
C ASP A 315 6.00 -10.89 -6.40
N VAL A 316 6.61 -10.70 -7.56
CA VAL A 316 6.14 -11.20 -8.85
C VAL A 316 7.30 -11.74 -9.66
N MET A 317 7.26 -13.04 -9.92
CA MET A 317 8.16 -13.67 -10.86
C MET A 317 7.68 -13.44 -12.30
N SER A 318 8.41 -12.61 -13.05
CA SER A 318 8.20 -12.48 -14.49
C SER A 318 9.09 -13.46 -15.27
N ARG A 319 10.32 -13.07 -15.58
CA ARG A 319 11.31 -13.94 -16.24
C ARG A 319 12.11 -14.83 -15.28
N GLY A 320 12.02 -14.58 -13.99
CA GLY A 320 12.82 -15.28 -12.98
C GLY A 320 14.21 -14.70 -12.73
N HIS A 321 14.71 -13.76 -13.55
CA HIS A 321 16.09 -13.25 -13.44
C HIS A 321 16.48 -12.72 -12.05
N THR A 322 15.58 -12.00 -11.37
CA THR A 322 15.86 -11.51 -10.01
C THR A 322 16.05 -12.66 -9.04
N ALA A 323 15.12 -13.60 -9.06
CA ALA A 323 15.15 -14.77 -8.18
C ALA A 323 16.36 -15.66 -8.49
N GLU A 324 16.70 -15.81 -9.77
CA GLU A 324 17.88 -16.53 -10.25
C GLU A 324 19.17 -15.94 -9.70
N VAL A 325 19.37 -14.63 -9.88
CA VAL A 325 20.55 -13.94 -9.37
C VAL A 325 20.65 -14.06 -7.84
N CYS A 326 19.54 -13.83 -7.13
CA CYS A 326 19.51 -13.94 -5.67
C CYS A 326 19.82 -15.37 -5.21
N ALA A 327 19.24 -16.37 -5.86
CA ALA A 327 19.46 -17.78 -5.55
C ALA A 327 20.92 -18.17 -5.80
N LEU A 328 21.53 -17.72 -6.90
CA LEU A 328 22.94 -17.97 -7.18
C LEU A 328 23.84 -17.37 -6.08
N ARG A 329 23.57 -16.15 -5.60
CA ARG A 329 24.32 -15.56 -4.47
C ARG A 329 24.17 -16.35 -3.17
N LEU A 330 22.97 -16.86 -2.89
CA LEU A 330 22.74 -17.75 -1.73
C LEU A 330 23.46 -19.09 -1.88
N ARG A 331 23.51 -19.65 -3.09
CA ARG A 331 24.25 -20.90 -3.36
C ARG A 331 25.76 -20.71 -3.24
N GLU A 332 26.28 -19.59 -3.75
CA GLU A 332 27.68 -19.21 -3.65
C GLU A 332 28.15 -19.05 -2.18
N SER A 333 27.25 -18.64 -1.27
CA SER A 333 27.54 -18.61 0.17
C SER A 333 27.43 -19.96 0.88
N GLY A 334 27.14 -21.04 0.14
CA GLY A 334 27.07 -22.39 0.70
C GLY A 334 25.68 -22.85 1.13
N CYS A 335 24.60 -22.12 0.80
CA CYS A 335 23.23 -22.61 1.05
C CYS A 335 23.02 -23.96 0.32
N LYS A 336 22.55 -24.96 1.06
CA LYS A 336 22.30 -26.31 0.54
C LYS A 336 21.10 -26.35 -0.40
N ARG A 337 20.07 -25.56 -0.13
CA ARG A 337 18.80 -25.56 -0.86
C ARG A 337 18.19 -24.17 -0.86
N VAL A 338 17.60 -23.77 -1.98
CA VAL A 338 16.89 -22.50 -2.14
C VAL A 338 15.52 -22.80 -2.74
N VAL A 339 14.46 -22.48 -2.00
CA VAL A 339 13.07 -22.54 -2.49
C VAL A 339 12.54 -21.13 -2.68
N LEU A 340 11.69 -20.91 -3.68
CA LEU A 340 11.13 -19.61 -4.02
C LEU A 340 9.63 -19.59 -3.75
N LEU A 341 9.18 -18.59 -3.01
CA LEU A 341 7.77 -18.27 -2.84
C LEU A 341 7.47 -16.88 -3.41
N VAL A 342 6.44 -16.79 -4.25
CA VAL A 342 6.01 -15.51 -4.84
C VAL A 342 4.50 -15.28 -4.72
N LEU A 343 4.10 -14.00 -4.60
CA LEU A 343 2.67 -13.64 -4.64
C LEU A 343 2.06 -13.99 -6.00
N ALA A 344 2.84 -13.84 -7.08
CA ALA A 344 2.38 -14.26 -8.39
C ALA A 344 3.49 -14.50 -9.41
N GLN A 345 3.10 -15.20 -10.48
CA GLN A 345 3.87 -15.32 -11.71
C GLN A 345 3.22 -14.51 -12.83
N SER A 346 4.00 -13.80 -13.66
CA SER A 346 3.45 -13.01 -14.77
C SER A 346 2.90 -13.91 -15.90
N GLU A 347 1.76 -13.54 -16.50
CA GLU A 347 1.15 -14.31 -17.61
C GLU A 347 1.99 -14.24 -18.90
N SER A 348 2.58 -13.09 -19.25
CA SER A 348 3.38 -12.94 -20.48
C SER A 348 4.58 -13.90 -20.55
N SER A 349 5.11 -14.31 -19.40
CA SER A 349 6.14 -15.34 -19.25
C SER A 349 5.63 -16.76 -19.51
N LEU A 350 4.34 -17.02 -19.31
CA LEU A 350 3.71 -18.30 -19.61
C LEU A 350 3.48 -18.46 -21.12
N GLN A 351 3.17 -17.36 -21.81
CA GLN A 351 2.87 -17.36 -23.24
C GLN A 351 4.12 -17.39 -24.15
N SER A 352 5.22 -16.74 -23.78
CA SER A 352 6.45 -16.69 -24.61
C SER A 352 7.09 -18.06 -24.83
N ARG A 353 6.92 -19.02 -23.91
CA ARG A 353 7.39 -20.40 -24.07
C ARG A 353 6.43 -21.31 -24.84
N ARG A 354 5.25 -20.84 -25.29
CA ARG A 354 4.38 -21.60 -26.21
C ARG A 354 4.93 -21.63 -27.64
N HIS A 355 5.82 -20.71 -28.01
CA HIS A 355 6.34 -20.57 -29.38
C HIS A 355 7.76 -21.15 -29.57
N VAL A 356 8.30 -21.90 -28.60
CA VAL A 356 9.65 -22.49 -28.67
C VAL A 356 9.61 -24.03 -28.64
N ARG A 357 8.45 -24.64 -28.93
CA ARG A 357 8.32 -26.08 -29.18
C ARG A 357 7.36 -26.29 -30.35
N THR A 358 7.91 -26.14 -31.55
CA THR A 358 7.45 -26.76 -32.79
C THR A 358 8.69 -27.21 -33.53
#